data_AF-A0AAE8QHC7-F1
#
_entry.id   AF-A0AAE8QHC7-F1
#
_cell.length_a   1.000
_cell.length_b   1.000
_cell.length_c   1.000
_cell.angle_alpha   90.00
_cell.angle_beta   90.00
_cell.angle_gamma   90.00
#
_symmetry.space_group_name_H-M   'P 1'
#
loop_
_entity.id
_entity.type
_entity.pdbx_description
1 polymer ?
#
loop_
_entity_poly.entity_id
_entity_poly.type
_entity_poly.pdbx_seq_one_letter_code
_entity_poly.pdbx_strand_id
1 'polypeptide(L)'
;ATQPHLNALKIVRREKALEEAAEADRRLARGERLPLLGVPIAVKDDVDITGEPTAFGCPGDFPAKTEDSEMIRRLRDAGAVIVGKTNS
;
A
#
# COMPACT_ATOMS: atom_id res chain seq x y z
N ALA A 1 0.71 17.51 2.67
CA ALA A 1 0.17 18.73 3.29
C ALA A 1 -0.69 18.43 4.52
N THR A 2 -1.66 17.50 4.45
CA THR A 2 -2.58 17.20 5.57
C THR A 2 -2.06 16.19 6.59
N GLN A 3 -1.10 15.34 6.23
CA GLN A 3 -0.58 14.28 7.11
C GLN A 3 -0.07 14.78 8.47
N PRO A 4 0.65 15.91 8.60
CA PRO A 4 1.07 16.43 9.91
C PRO A 4 -0.10 16.86 10.82
N HIS A 5 -1.28 17.13 10.25
CA HIS A 5 -2.45 17.60 10.99
C HIS A 5 -3.45 16.48 11.30
N LEU A 6 -3.67 15.58 10.34
CA LEU A 6 -4.60 14.45 10.50
C LEU A 6 -3.94 13.19 11.05
N ASN A 7 -2.64 13.02 10.80
CA ASN A 7 -1.87 11.84 11.20
C ASN A 7 -2.58 10.51 10.84
N ALA A 8 -3.15 10.46 9.63
CA ALA A 8 -3.99 9.34 9.18
C ALA A 8 -3.17 8.14 8.69
N LEU A 9 -1.90 8.33 8.35
CA LEU A 9 -0.98 7.27 7.95
C LEU A 9 0.05 7.00 9.05
N LYS A 10 0.21 5.75 9.44
CA LYS A 10 1.32 5.31 10.30
C LYS A 10 2.58 5.06 9.48
N ILE A 11 2.41 4.52 8.28
CA ILE A 11 3.49 4.25 7.32
C ILE A 11 3.10 4.84 5.97
N VAL A 12 4.03 5.58 5.35
CA VAL A 12 3.90 6.11 3.99
C VAL A 12 4.89 5.38 3.10
N ARG A 13 4.40 4.56 2.15
CA ARG A 13 5.23 3.76 1.24
C ARG A 13 5.69 4.58 0.03
N ARG A 14 6.26 5.78 0.24
CA ARG A 14 6.45 6.79 -0.83
C ARG A 14 7.19 6.22 -2.05
N GLU A 15 8.36 5.62 -1.84
CA GLU A 15 9.19 5.10 -2.93
C GLU A 15 8.51 3.93 -3.65
N LYS A 16 8.03 2.94 -2.88
CA LYS A 16 7.32 1.78 -3.43
C LYS A 16 6.03 2.16 -4.17
N ALA A 17 5.27 3.13 -3.66
CA ALA A 17 4.06 3.61 -4.31
C ALA A 17 4.36 4.31 -5.65
N LEU A 18 5.47 5.05 -5.74
CA LEU A 18 5.90 5.65 -7.00
C LEU A 18 6.38 4.59 -8.01
N GLU A 19 7.12 3.57 -7.55
CA GLU A 19 7.51 2.42 -8.38
C GLU A 19 6.30 1.66 -8.92
N GLU A 20 5.33 1.36 -8.05
CA GLU A 20 4.08 0.68 -8.38
C GLU A 20 3.22 1.52 -9.35
N ALA A 21 3.11 2.83 -9.14
CA ALA A 21 2.41 3.74 -10.05
C ALA A 21 3.07 3.80 -11.43
N ALA A 22 4.41 3.87 -11.49
CA ALA A 22 5.13 3.86 -12.75
C ALA A 22 4.92 2.55 -13.54
N GLU A 23 4.80 1.40 -12.85
CA GLU A 23 4.41 0.15 -13.53
C GLU A 23 2.95 0.19 -14.00
N ALA A 24 2.03 0.74 -13.20
CA ALA A 24 0.64 0.90 -13.63
C ALA A 24 0.53 1.77 -14.89
N ASP A 25 1.29 2.86 -14.99
CA ASP A 25 1.37 3.69 -16.20
C ASP A 25 1.88 2.90 -17.42
N ARG A 26 2.94 2.10 -17.23
CA ARG A 26 3.47 1.23 -18.30
C ARG A 26 2.43 0.19 -18.76
N ARG A 27 1.71 -0.43 -17.83
CA ARG A 27 0.62 -1.38 -18.13
C ARG A 27 -0.52 -0.72 -18.90
N LEU A 28 -0.93 0.48 -18.46
CA LEU A 28 -1.97 1.26 -19.11
C LEU A 28 -1.59 1.61 -20.56
N ALA A 29 -0.34 2.04 -20.78
CA ALA A 29 0.20 2.36 -22.10
C ALA A 29 0.27 1.14 -23.04
N ARG A 30 0.45 -0.08 -22.50
CA ARG A 30 0.36 -1.34 -23.26
C ARG A 30 -1.08 -1.78 -23.57
N GLY A 31 -2.08 -1.02 -23.14
CA GLY A 31 -3.50 -1.33 -23.38
C GLY A 31 -4.15 -2.22 -22.32
N GLU A 32 -3.45 -2.54 -21.23
CA GLU A 32 -4.04 -3.35 -20.17
C GLU A 32 -5.16 -2.59 -19.44
N ARG A 33 -6.22 -3.32 -19.05
CA ARG A 33 -7.36 -2.77 -18.32
C ARG A 33 -7.68 -3.70 -17.16
N LEU A 34 -7.35 -3.27 -15.95
CA LEU A 34 -7.71 -3.95 -14.72
C LEU A 34 -8.64 -3.08 -13.88
N PRO A 35 -9.47 -3.68 -13.00
CA PRO A 35 -10.50 -2.95 -12.27
C PRO A 35 -9.98 -1.78 -11.42
N LEU A 36 -8.74 -1.87 -10.92
CA LEU A 36 -8.13 -0.87 -10.04
C LEU A 36 -6.79 -0.37 -10.57
N LEU A 37 -6.52 -0.50 -11.87
CA LEU A 37 -5.21 -0.12 -12.45
C LEU A 37 -4.85 1.33 -12.11
N GLY A 38 -3.79 1.51 -11.32
CA GLY A 38 -3.29 2.81 -10.90
C GLY A 38 -4.05 3.47 -9.74
N VAL A 39 -5.10 2.84 -9.20
CA VAL A 39 -5.89 3.41 -8.10
C VAL A 39 -5.07 3.37 -6.80
N PRO A 40 -4.80 4.52 -6.14
CA PRO A 40 -4.06 4.57 -4.89
C PRO A 40 -4.94 4.11 -3.71
N ILE A 41 -4.44 3.17 -2.91
CA ILE A 41 -5.15 2.61 -1.75
C ILE A 41 -4.26 2.65 -0.52
N ALA A 42 -4.77 3.23 0.56
CA ALA A 42 -4.21 3.06 1.89
C ALA A 42 -4.95 1.93 2.62
N VAL A 43 -4.24 1.12 3.39
CA VAL A 43 -4.81 -0.04 4.10
C VAL A 43 -4.60 0.11 5.59
N LYS A 44 -5.48 -0.47 6.42
CA LYS A 44 -5.33 -0.39 7.87
C LYS A 44 -4.09 -1.16 8.37
N ASP A 45 -3.50 -0.71 9.48
CA ASP A 45 -2.30 -1.32 10.11
C ASP A 45 -2.55 -2.71 10.76
N ASP A 46 -3.62 -3.39 10.39
CA ASP A 46 -3.91 -4.79 10.72
C ASP A 46 -3.72 -5.74 9.52
N VAL A 47 -3.22 -5.21 8.40
CA VAL A 47 -3.01 -5.94 7.15
C VAL A 47 -1.53 -6.14 6.85
N ASP A 48 -1.13 -7.38 6.64
CA ASP A 48 0.25 -7.72 6.28
C ASP A 48 0.58 -7.26 4.84
N ILE A 49 1.68 -6.52 4.72
CA ILE A 49 2.32 -6.09 3.48
C ILE A 49 3.81 -6.45 3.58
N THR A 50 4.33 -7.11 2.56
CA THR A 50 5.73 -7.50 2.46
C THR A 50 6.66 -6.30 2.62
N GLY A 51 7.65 -6.42 3.52
CA GLY A 51 8.63 -5.38 3.82
C GLY A 51 8.16 -4.36 4.85
N GLU A 52 6.89 -4.37 5.25
CA GLU A 52 6.33 -3.45 6.27
C GLU A 52 5.98 -4.22 7.56
N PRO A 53 6.10 -3.60 8.74
CA PRO A 53 5.56 -4.17 9.96
C PRO A 53 4.02 -4.08 9.99
N THR A 54 3.39 -4.93 10.80
CA THR A 54 1.96 -4.85 11.14
C THR A 54 1.84 -4.70 12.64
N ALA A 55 1.48 -3.51 13.08
CA ALA A 55 1.50 -3.16 14.50
C ALA A 55 0.10 -3.07 15.12
N PHE A 56 -0.98 -3.25 14.35
CA PHE A 56 -2.37 -3.20 14.84
C PHE A 56 -2.70 -1.89 15.59
N GLY A 57 -2.04 -0.78 15.24
CA GLY A 57 -2.19 0.48 15.97
C GLY A 57 -1.48 0.52 17.34
N CYS A 58 -0.79 -0.54 17.75
CA CYS A 58 -0.07 -0.61 19.01
C CYS A 58 1.32 0.06 18.93
N PRO A 59 1.84 0.57 20.07
CA PRO A 59 3.23 0.98 20.19
C PRO A 59 4.16 -0.24 20.30
N GLY A 60 5.42 -0.07 19.90
CA GLY A 60 6.46 -1.10 19.99
C GLY A 60 7.10 -1.42 18.65
N ASP A 61 8.09 -2.31 18.69
CA ASP A 61 8.82 -2.78 17.51
C ASP A 61 8.23 -4.10 17.01
N PHE A 62 7.88 -4.13 15.73
CA PHE A 62 7.30 -5.29 15.06
C PHE A 62 8.19 -5.65 13.88
N PRO A 63 8.45 -6.95 13.63
CA PRO A 63 9.24 -7.35 12.47
C PRO A 63 8.48 -7.05 11.18
N ALA A 64 9.23 -6.72 10.12
CA ALA A 64 8.68 -6.62 8.78
C ALA A 64 8.13 -7.98 8.32
N LYS A 65 7.03 -7.95 7.58
CA LYS A 65 6.41 -9.16 7.02
C LYS A 65 7.18 -9.63 5.79
N THR A 66 7.28 -10.94 5.63
CA THR A 66 7.93 -11.57 4.48
C THR A 66 6.99 -11.80 3.31
N GLU A 67 5.68 -11.70 3.54
CA GLU A 67 4.65 -11.99 2.55
C GLU A 67 3.48 -11.02 2.69
N ASP A 68 2.79 -10.80 1.56
CA ASP A 68 1.55 -10.03 1.50
C ASP A 68 0.40 -10.88 2.03
N SER A 69 -0.53 -10.24 2.73
CA SER A 69 -1.84 -10.86 2.96
C SER A 69 -2.58 -11.10 1.64
N GLU A 70 -3.50 -12.05 1.64
CA GLU A 70 -4.32 -12.37 0.46
C GLU A 70 -5.09 -11.16 -0.08
N MET A 71 -5.52 -10.24 0.79
CA MET A 71 -6.19 -9.01 0.37
C MET A 71 -5.24 -8.10 -0.42
N ILE A 72 -4.00 -7.92 0.04
CA ILE A 72 -3.00 -7.11 -0.66
C ILE A 72 -2.66 -7.74 -2.01
N ARG A 73 -2.48 -9.07 -2.03
CA ARG A 73 -2.23 -9.81 -3.28
C ARG A 73 -3.34 -9.54 -4.31
N ARG A 74 -4.61 -9.65 -3.91
CA ARG A 74 -5.77 -9.37 -4.79
C ARG A 74 -5.85 -7.92 -5.25
N LEU A 75 -5.53 -6.95 -4.38
CA LEU A 75 -5.51 -5.54 -4.77
C LEU A 75 -4.42 -5.27 -5.82
N ARG A 76 -3.23 -5.83 -5.65
CA ARG A 76 -2.13 -5.73 -6.63
C ARG A 76 -2.48 -6.42 -7.95
N ASP A 77 -3.09 -7.61 -7.89
CA ASP A 77 -3.57 -8.33 -9.08
C ASP A 77 -4.62 -7.51 -9.85
N ALA A 78 -5.46 -6.75 -9.14
CA ALA A 78 -6.42 -5.81 -9.73
C ALA A 78 -5.77 -4.49 -10.22
N GLY A 79 -4.46 -4.31 -10.02
CA GLY A 79 -3.68 -3.17 -10.49
C GLY A 79 -3.59 -1.99 -9.54
N ALA A 80 -4.04 -2.12 -8.30
CA ALA A 80 -4.00 -1.04 -7.31
C ALA A 80 -2.57 -0.71 -6.86
N VAL A 81 -2.36 0.53 -6.43
CA VAL A 81 -1.09 1.04 -5.89
C VAL A 81 -1.24 1.22 -4.38
N ILE A 82 -0.46 0.50 -3.59
CA ILE A 82 -0.59 0.53 -2.12
C ILE A 82 0.28 1.64 -1.54
N VAL A 83 -0.34 2.74 -1.09
CA VAL A 83 0.36 3.97 -0.71
C VAL A 83 0.85 4.02 0.74
N GLY A 84 0.30 3.17 1.61
CA GLY A 84 0.66 3.20 3.03
C GLY A 84 -0.26 2.42 3.94
N LYS A 85 0.10 2.42 5.22
CA LYS A 85 -0.68 1.83 6.31
C LYS A 85 -1.30 2.94 7.16
N THR A 86 -2.60 2.88 7.40
CA THR A 86 -3.31 3.91 8.16
C THR A 86 -3.05 3.80 9.65
N ASN A 87 -3.16 4.92 10.33
CA ASN A 87 -3.33 4.95 11.78
C ASN A 87 -4.72 4.38 12.16
N SER A 88 -4.92 4.04 13.43
CA SER A 88 -6.20 3.54 13.98
C SER A 88 -6.70 4.43 15.11
#